data_AF-A0AAN8GI00-F1
#
_entry.id   AF-A0AAN8GI00-F1
#
_cell.length_a   1.000
_cell.length_b   1.000
_cell.length_c   1.000
_cell.angle_alpha   90.00
_cell.angle_beta   90.00
_cell.angle_gamma   90.00
#
_symmetry.space_group_name_H-M   'P 1'
#
loop_
_entity.id
_entity.type
_entity.pdbx_description
1 polymer ?
#
loop_
_entity_poly.entity_id
_entity_poly.type
_entity_poly.pdbx_seq_one_letter_code
_entity_poly.pdbx_strand_id
1 'polypeptide(L)'
;MKSLFGEDEKEVSEESDVIPTLEPLPANEMPGHQSVFINEPRLSDFKQVLLREGIQAEFVGGVLVCNNMVAVRRTEAGRIGLEGCLCDDYYKIRELLYQQYAVV
;
A
#
# COMPACT_ATOMS: atom_id res chain seq x y z
N MET A 1 -19.62 65.04 35.07
CA MET A 1 -19.55 63.88 34.14
C MET A 1 -19.15 62.64 34.91
N LYS A 2 -20.11 61.76 35.25
CA LYS A 2 -19.87 60.41 35.78
C LYS A 2 -20.28 59.46 34.65
N SER A 3 -19.34 58.75 34.04
CA SER A 3 -19.67 57.78 32.99
C SER A 3 -19.98 56.45 33.63
N LEU A 4 -21.24 56.05 33.51
CA LEU A 4 -21.79 54.74 33.82
C LEU A 4 -21.41 53.80 32.67
N PHE A 5 -20.38 52.98 32.87
CA PHE A 5 -20.16 51.74 32.12
C PHE A 5 -20.31 50.66 33.22
N GLY A 6 -21.44 49.96 33.35
CA GLY A 6 -22.03 49.10 32.32
C GLY A 6 -21.41 47.71 32.53
N GLU A 7 -22.01 46.93 33.43
CA GLU A 7 -21.59 45.58 33.82
C GLU A 7 -21.67 44.64 32.59
N ASP A 8 -20.52 44.32 31.99
CA ASP A 8 -20.39 43.23 31.01
C ASP A 8 -19.98 41.94 31.77
N GLU A 9 -20.93 41.33 32.47
CA GLU A 9 -20.81 39.92 32.86
C GLU A 9 -21.16 39.05 31.64
N LYS A 10 -20.16 38.81 30.78
CA LYS A 10 -20.22 37.70 29.83
C LYS A 10 -19.88 36.41 30.57
N GLU A 11 -20.91 35.66 30.91
CA GLU A 11 -20.81 34.25 31.29
C GLU A 11 -19.92 33.52 30.27
N VAL A 12 -18.76 33.04 30.74
CA VAL A 12 -17.93 32.12 29.98
C VAL A 12 -18.67 30.79 30.00
N SER A 13 -19.41 30.50 28.94
CA SER A 13 -19.96 29.17 28.72
C SER A 13 -18.77 28.22 28.60
N GLU A 14 -18.59 27.38 29.63
CA GLU A 14 -17.69 26.22 29.59
C GLU A 14 -18.24 25.17 28.61
N GLU A 15 -18.28 25.52 27.31
CA GLU A 15 -18.29 24.53 26.26
C GLU A 15 -16.90 23.94 26.23
N SER A 16 -16.71 22.94 27.09
CA SER A 16 -15.54 22.08 27.10
C SER A 16 -15.20 21.68 25.66
N ASP A 17 -13.95 21.95 25.27
CA ASP A 17 -13.30 21.43 24.07
C ASP A 17 -13.22 19.90 24.16
N VAL A 18 -14.36 19.21 24.08
CA VAL A 18 -14.42 17.76 24.10
C VAL A 18 -13.98 17.27 22.74
N ILE A 19 -12.68 17.02 22.60
CA ILE A 19 -12.12 16.33 21.45
C ILE A 19 -12.68 14.90 21.52
N PRO A 20 -13.54 14.46 20.59
CA PRO A 20 -14.02 13.10 20.59
C PRO A 20 -12.82 12.15 20.41
N THR A 21 -12.59 11.31 21.40
CA THR A 21 -11.59 10.25 21.36
C THR A 21 -12.29 8.92 21.07
N LEU A 22 -11.62 8.05 20.31
CA LEU A 22 -12.11 6.70 20.07
C LEU A 22 -11.80 5.82 21.27
N GLU A 23 -12.80 5.07 21.74
CA GLU A 23 -12.61 4.04 22.74
C GLU A 23 -12.12 2.74 22.08
N PRO A 24 -11.13 2.04 22.66
CA PRO A 24 -10.67 0.77 22.13
C PRO A 24 -11.77 -0.29 22.27
N LEU A 25 -12.09 -0.97 21.16
CA LEU A 25 -13.03 -2.07 21.17
C LEU A 25 -12.56 -3.18 22.12
N PRO A 26 -13.45 -3.72 22.97
CA PRO A 26 -13.11 -4.83 23.83
C PRO A 26 -12.70 -6.04 22.98
N ALA A 27 -11.75 -6.84 23.46
CA ALA A 27 -11.19 -7.97 22.71
C ALA A 27 -12.25 -9.02 22.28
N ASN A 28 -13.42 -9.03 22.93
CA ASN A 28 -14.56 -9.89 22.61
C ASN A 28 -15.36 -9.42 21.38
N GLU A 29 -15.20 -8.16 20.99
CA GLU A 29 -15.91 -7.53 19.85
C GLU A 29 -14.95 -7.18 18.71
N MET A 30 -13.67 -7.53 18.83
CA MET A 30 -12.74 -7.44 17.70
C MET A 30 -13.09 -8.54 16.71
N PRO A 31 -13.65 -8.24 15.52
CA PRO A 31 -13.72 -9.25 14.47
C PRO A 31 -12.29 -9.70 14.18
N GLY A 32 -12.02 -10.99 14.37
CA GLY A 32 -10.71 -11.56 14.08
C GLY A 32 -10.35 -11.25 12.63
N HIS A 33 -9.26 -10.52 12.41
CA HIS A 33 -8.74 -10.34 11.08
C HIS A 33 -7.95 -11.60 10.75
N GLN A 34 -8.26 -12.26 9.65
CA GLN A 34 -7.37 -13.32 9.17
C GLN A 34 -6.03 -12.68 8.83
N SER A 35 -4.96 -13.15 9.47
CA SER A 35 -3.60 -12.80 9.07
C SER A 35 -3.38 -13.36 7.67
N VAL A 36 -3.50 -12.49 6.66
CA VAL A 36 -3.12 -12.84 5.29
C VAL A 36 -1.60 -12.83 5.25
N PHE A 37 -1.01 -14.02 5.38
CA PHE A 37 0.40 -14.20 5.06
C PHE A 37 0.53 -14.04 3.55
N ILE A 38 0.96 -12.86 3.11
CA ILE A 38 1.41 -12.64 1.75
C ILE A 38 2.66 -13.52 1.59
N ASN A 39 2.44 -14.71 1.04
CA ASN A 39 3.48 -15.63 0.63
C ASN A 39 4.52 -14.79 -0.12
N GLU A 40 5.77 -14.78 0.34
CA GLU A 40 6.78 -13.91 -0.24
C GLU A 40 6.73 -14.04 -1.77
N PRO A 41 6.61 -12.94 -2.53
CA PRO A 41 6.48 -13.00 -3.97
C PRO A 41 7.66 -13.79 -4.54
N ARG A 42 7.41 -15.03 -4.92
CA ARG A 42 8.40 -15.89 -5.55
C ARG A 42 8.42 -15.51 -7.02
N LEU A 43 9.52 -14.88 -7.44
CA LEU A 43 9.75 -14.58 -8.86
C LEU A 43 9.62 -15.85 -9.74
N SER A 44 9.81 -17.05 -9.18
CA SER A 44 9.61 -18.32 -9.88
C SER A 44 8.17 -18.56 -10.31
N ASP A 45 7.21 -18.16 -9.47
CA ASP A 45 5.79 -18.32 -9.77
C ASP A 45 5.37 -17.27 -10.81
N PHE A 46 5.90 -16.05 -10.66
CA PHE A 46 5.71 -14.99 -11.65
C PHE A 46 6.26 -15.37 -13.04
N LYS A 47 7.42 -16.06 -13.11
CA LYS A 47 7.95 -16.62 -14.36
C LYS A 47 6.94 -17.53 -15.06
N GLN A 48 6.22 -18.38 -14.32
CA GLN A 48 5.22 -19.27 -14.94
C GLN A 48 4.02 -18.49 -15.50
N VAL A 49 3.60 -17.42 -14.82
CA VAL A 49 2.54 -16.54 -15.31
C VAL A 49 2.96 -15.85 -16.61
N LEU A 50 4.17 -15.29 -16.64
CA LEU A 50 4.72 -14.65 -17.84
C LEU A 50 4.79 -15.62 -19.02
N LEU A 51 5.28 -16.84 -18.80
CA LEU A 51 5.33 -17.86 -19.85
C LEU A 51 3.94 -18.24 -20.39
N ARG A 52 2.91 -18.24 -19.54
CA ARG A 52 1.52 -18.49 -19.96
C ARG A 52 0.97 -17.37 -20.84
N GLU A 53 1.34 -16.13 -20.56
CA GLU A 53 1.01 -14.95 -21.38
C GLU A 53 1.88 -14.82 -22.64
N GLY A 54 2.78 -15.78 -22.89
CA GLY A 54 3.66 -15.79 -24.06
C GLY A 54 4.89 -14.89 -23.93
N ILE A 55 5.20 -14.41 -22.72
CA ILE A 55 6.37 -13.60 -22.40
C ILE A 55 7.52 -14.54 -22.00
N GLN A 56 8.63 -14.51 -22.73
CA GLN A 56 9.82 -15.27 -22.36
C GLN A 56 10.41 -14.69 -21.08
N ALA A 57 10.65 -15.53 -20.07
CA ALA A 57 11.19 -15.08 -18.80
C ALA A 57 12.33 -15.99 -18.31
N GLU A 58 13.49 -15.41 -18.01
CA GLU A 58 14.72 -16.11 -17.62
C GLU A 58 15.32 -15.51 -16.34
N PHE A 59 15.89 -16.36 -15.48
CA PHE A 59 16.59 -15.88 -14.28
C PHE A 59 18.07 -15.66 -14.60
N VAL A 60 18.52 -14.42 -14.42
CA VAL A 60 19.91 -14.02 -14.64
C VAL A 60 20.39 -13.26 -13.40
N GLY A 61 21.33 -13.82 -12.66
CA GLY A 61 21.95 -13.14 -11.51
C GLY A 61 20.98 -12.73 -10.39
N GLY A 62 19.89 -13.48 -10.19
CA GLY A 62 18.86 -13.15 -9.20
C GLY A 62 17.79 -12.15 -9.67
N VAL A 63 17.82 -11.75 -10.95
CA VAL A 63 16.82 -10.91 -11.60
C VAL A 63 16.06 -11.72 -12.63
N LEU A 64 14.76 -11.47 -12.78
CA LEU A 64 13.91 -12.11 -13.78
C LEU A 64 13.83 -11.24 -15.03
N VAL A 65 14.51 -11.64 -16.10
CA VAL A 65 14.56 -10.94 -17.38
C VAL A 65 13.45 -11.45 -18.29
N CYS A 66 12.63 -10.55 -18.79
CA CYS A 66 11.43 -10.78 -19.60
C CYS A 66 11.64 -10.21 -21.01
N ASN A 67 11.46 -11.04 -22.05
CA ASN A 67 11.65 -10.73 -23.48
C ASN A 67 12.96 -9.99 -23.80
N ASN A 68 14.01 -10.20 -22.98
CA ASN A 68 15.28 -9.48 -23.05
C ASN A 68 15.18 -7.93 -23.02
N MET A 69 14.01 -7.39 -22.66
CA MET A 69 13.72 -5.94 -22.66
C MET A 69 13.36 -5.39 -21.27
N VAL A 70 12.76 -6.23 -20.42
CA VAL A 70 12.29 -5.84 -19.08
C VAL A 70 12.93 -6.76 -18.05
N ALA A 71 13.32 -6.23 -16.90
CA ALA A 71 13.96 -6.94 -15.82
C ALA A 71 13.22 -6.67 -14.51
N VAL A 72 12.82 -7.74 -13.82
CA VAL A 72 12.10 -7.68 -12.55
C VAL A 72 13.02 -8.19 -11.46
N ARG A 73 13.34 -7.33 -10.49
CA ARG A 73 14.22 -7.67 -9.37
C ARG A 73 13.54 -7.46 -8.04
N ARG A 74 13.90 -8.29 -7.07
CA ARG A 74 13.53 -8.06 -5.66
C ARG A 74 14.65 -7.28 -4.99
N THR A 75 14.32 -6.17 -4.35
CA THR A 75 15.26 -5.39 -3.51
C THR A 75 15.36 -6.01 -2.12
N GLU A 76 16.43 -5.69 -1.40
CA GLU A 76 16.68 -6.16 -0.02
C GLU A 76 15.57 -5.72 0.95
N ALA A 77 14.92 -4.59 0.68
CA ALA A 77 13.77 -4.08 1.42
C ALA A 77 12.45 -4.82 1.13
N GLY A 78 12.48 -5.92 0.38
CA GLY A 78 11.30 -6.71 0.02
C GLY A 78 10.42 -6.08 -1.08
N ARG A 79 10.84 -4.96 -1.68
CA ARG A 79 10.10 -4.31 -2.78
C ARG A 79 10.47 -4.93 -4.11
N ILE A 80 9.48 -5.08 -4.99
CA ILE A 80 9.69 -5.48 -6.38
C ILE A 80 10.01 -4.22 -7.21
N GLY A 81 11.16 -4.21 -7.87
CA GLY A 81 11.56 -3.22 -8.85
C GLY A 81 11.40 -3.79 -10.26
N LEU A 82 10.90 -2.96 -11.17
CA LEU A 82 10.75 -3.31 -12.59
C LEU A 82 11.53 -2.29 -13.42
N GLU A 83 12.55 -2.76 -14.12
CA GLU A 83 13.51 -1.99 -14.90
C GLU A 83 13.38 -2.37 -16.38
N GLY A 84 13.58 -1.45 -17.33
CA GLY A 84 13.54 -1.78 -18.76
C GLY A 84 12.98 -0.67 -19.65
N CYS A 85 12.85 -0.98 -20.93
CA CYS A 85 12.26 -0.06 -21.92
C CYS A 85 10.73 0.02 -21.73
N LEU A 86 10.17 1.21 -21.90
CA LEU A 86 8.71 1.41 -21.90
C LEU A 86 8.14 0.91 -23.23
N CYS A 87 7.64 -0.32 -23.23
CA CYS A 87 6.97 -0.97 -24.35
C CYS A 87 5.67 -1.65 -23.89
N ASP A 88 4.91 -2.22 -24.82
CA ASP A 88 3.66 -2.93 -24.48
C ASP A 88 3.89 -4.05 -23.47
N ASP A 89 5.02 -4.78 -23.60
CA ASP A 89 5.40 -5.82 -22.65
C ASP A 89 5.66 -5.27 -21.26
N TYR A 90 6.28 -4.09 -21.13
CA TYR A 90 6.48 -3.44 -19.83
C TYR A 90 5.16 -3.21 -19.11
N TYR A 91 4.16 -2.66 -19.82
CA TYR A 91 2.85 -2.39 -19.22
C TYR A 91 2.10 -3.67 -18.86
N LYS A 92 2.15 -4.70 -19.73
CA LYS A 92 1.59 -6.02 -19.43
C LYS A 92 2.23 -6.66 -18.19
N ILE A 93 3.56 -6.68 -18.11
CA ILE A 93 4.28 -7.24 -16.96
C ILE A 93 3.93 -6.49 -15.68
N ARG A 94 3.84 -5.15 -15.74
CA ARG A 94 3.45 -4.31 -14.61
C ARG A 94 2.02 -4.61 -14.14
N GLU A 95 1.08 -4.78 -15.06
CA GLU A 95 -0.30 -5.14 -14.74
C GLU A 95 -0.39 -6.52 -14.07
N LEU A 96 0.31 -7.52 -14.61
CA LEU A 96 0.39 -8.87 -14.02
C LEU A 96 1.02 -8.85 -12.62
N LEU A 97 2.06 -8.03 -12.41
CA LEU A 97 2.66 -7.84 -11.10
C LEU A 97 1.66 -7.26 -10.10
N TYR A 98 0.92 -6.22 -10.47
CA TYR A 98 -0.10 -5.67 -9.59
C TYR A 98 -1.24 -6.67 -9.35
N GLN A 99 -1.66 -7.42 -10.36
CA GLN A 99 -2.74 -8.40 -10.19
C GLN A 99 -2.36 -9.52 -9.20
N GLN A 100 -1.09 -9.96 -9.16
CA GLN A 100 -0.63 -10.98 -8.20
C GLN A 100 -0.22 -10.41 -6.84
N TYR A 101 0.34 -9.21 -6.79
CA TYR A 101 1.07 -8.71 -5.61
C TYR A 101 0.57 -7.36 -5.07
N ALA A 102 -0.37 -6.69 -5.72
CA ALA A 102 -1.02 -5.53 -5.12
C ALA A 102 -2.03 -6.01 -4.07
N VAL A 103 -1.88 -5.50 -2.85
CA VAL A 103 -2.93 -5.53 -1.83
C VAL A 103 -3.67 -4.21 -1.95
N VAL A 104 -5.00 -4.26 -2.11
CA VAL A 104 -5.90 -3.10 -2.06
C VAL A 104 -6.47 -2.97 -0.66
#